data_AF-A0A067XG67-F1
#
_entry.id   AF-A0A067XG67-F1
#
_cell.length_a   1.000
_cell.length_b   1.000
_cell.length_c   1.000
_cell.angle_alpha   90.00
_cell.angle_beta   90.00
_cell.angle_gamma   90.00
#
_symmetry.space_group_name_H-M   'P 1'
#
loop_
_entity.id
_entity.type
_entity.pdbx_description
1 polymer ?
#
loop_
_entity_poly.entity_id
_entity_poly.type
_entity_poly.pdbx_seq_one_letter_code
_entity_poly.pdbx_strand_id
1 'polypeptide(L)'
;MELCHKTVKSRTAYSKHFPHKCQLPLGHSGKCLEFPFLVSLSKTHPRIAAKIVRDATMTTGAAWKSSQAGPNRMPRYVAILDDDILLEKFNLDMQSLPEITRLKIREKAADYDSCIDVARKLTWLAYQLHGAPIPDSFTKNYLEEFFGPMVAGSTNCEICKLPLTIDLFSENRVGKAAVETAHKTPRLHNAENVGFAHRFCNVAQGNKSLDEFYLWMEEVLTRVKML
;
A
#
# COMPACT_ATOMS: atom_id res chain seq x y z
N MET A 1 15.82 -10.70 10.39
CA MET A 1 15.55 -11.98 9.71
C MET A 1 16.18 -12.02 8.33
N GLU A 2 16.77 -13.14 7.93
CA GLU A 2 17.09 -13.41 6.53
C GLU A 2 15.91 -14.11 5.83
N LEU A 3 15.57 -13.69 4.61
CA LEU A 3 14.40 -14.16 3.86
C LEU A 3 14.77 -15.10 2.71
N CYS A 4 13.84 -15.98 2.35
CA CYS A 4 14.08 -17.03 1.37
C CYS A 4 14.31 -16.53 -0.06
N HIS A 5 13.54 -15.53 -0.52
CA HIS A 5 13.60 -14.89 -1.84
C HIS A 5 13.52 -15.80 -3.08
N LYS A 6 13.36 -17.12 -2.93
CA LYS A 6 13.07 -18.04 -4.05
C LYS A 6 11.85 -17.56 -4.83
N THR A 7 11.89 -17.71 -6.15
CA THR A 7 10.79 -17.32 -7.03
C THR A 7 9.51 -18.06 -6.67
N VAL A 8 8.44 -17.30 -6.46
CA VAL A 8 7.08 -17.79 -6.24
C VAL A 8 6.38 -17.87 -7.61
N LYS A 9 5.77 -19.02 -7.89
CA LYS A 9 4.96 -19.19 -9.11
C LYS A 9 3.79 -18.21 -9.06
N SER A 10 3.73 -17.31 -10.04
CA SER A 10 2.65 -16.36 -10.23
C SER A 10 2.03 -16.56 -11.62
N ARG A 11 0.73 -16.26 -11.72
CA ARG A 11 -0.04 -16.33 -12.96
C ARG A 11 -0.20 -14.96 -13.62
N THR A 12 0.39 -13.91 -13.05
CA THR A 12 0.31 -12.56 -13.61
C THR A 12 1.09 -12.50 -14.91
N ALA A 13 0.64 -11.69 -15.87
CA ALA A 13 1.38 -11.46 -17.12
C ALA A 13 2.79 -10.90 -16.85
N TYR A 14 2.97 -10.22 -15.71
CA TYR A 14 4.22 -9.58 -15.31
C TYR A 14 5.26 -10.54 -14.72
N SER A 15 4.86 -11.73 -14.26
CA SER A 15 5.73 -12.61 -13.47
C SER A 15 6.96 -13.15 -14.21
N LYS A 16 6.95 -13.12 -15.54
CA LYS A 16 8.10 -13.52 -16.37
C LYS A 16 9.25 -12.52 -16.31
N HIS A 17 8.95 -11.25 -16.06
CA HIS A 17 9.93 -10.16 -16.00
C HIS A 17 10.13 -9.65 -14.57
N PHE A 18 9.12 -9.80 -13.71
CA PHE A 18 9.19 -9.52 -12.28
C PHE A 18 8.83 -10.79 -11.50
N PRO A 19 9.81 -11.66 -11.23
CA PRO A 19 9.56 -12.84 -10.43
C PRO A 19 9.20 -12.43 -9.00
N HIS A 20 7.99 -12.76 -8.58
CA HIS A 20 7.57 -12.62 -7.20
C HIS A 20 8.51 -13.45 -6.31
N LYS A 21 8.96 -12.89 -5.20
CA LYS A 21 9.95 -13.50 -4.30
C LYS A 21 9.30 -14.01 -3.01
N CYS A 22 9.76 -15.16 -2.53
CA CYS A 22 9.34 -15.71 -1.25
C CYS A 22 9.74 -14.79 -0.10
N GLN A 23 8.79 -14.51 0.79
CA GLN A 23 9.00 -13.66 1.97
C GLN A 23 8.99 -14.46 3.27
N LEU A 24 9.01 -15.79 3.21
CA LEU A 24 9.20 -16.65 4.39
C LEU A 24 10.66 -16.62 4.86
N PRO A 25 10.94 -16.95 6.14
CA PRO A 25 12.31 -17.07 6.64
C PRO A 25 13.17 -18.02 5.79
N LEU A 26 14.47 -17.73 5.68
CA LEU A 26 15.40 -18.63 5.00
C LEU A 26 15.36 -20.03 5.66
N GLY A 27 15.34 -21.09 4.84
CA GLY A 27 15.26 -22.47 5.33
C GLY A 27 13.84 -22.96 5.70
N HIS A 28 12.79 -22.17 5.43
CA HIS A 28 11.41 -22.63 5.67
C HIS A 28 11.08 -23.93 4.94
N SER A 29 10.22 -24.75 5.55
CA SER A 29 9.61 -25.91 4.89
C SER A 29 8.34 -25.51 4.15
N GLY A 30 7.88 -26.36 3.23
CA GLY A 30 6.64 -26.14 2.48
C GLY A 30 6.75 -25.14 1.34
N LYS A 31 5.59 -24.61 0.90
CA LYS A 31 5.47 -23.80 -0.30
C LYS A 31 5.96 -22.37 -0.05
N CYS A 32 6.74 -21.82 -0.98
CA CYS A 32 7.12 -20.41 -0.98
C CYS A 32 5.89 -19.49 -1.08
N LEU A 33 5.86 -18.43 -0.27
CA LEU A 33 4.76 -17.47 -0.20
C LEU A 33 5.28 -16.04 -0.34
N GLU A 34 4.61 -15.24 -1.15
CA GLU A 34 4.93 -13.82 -1.34
C GLU A 34 4.44 -12.96 -0.17
N PHE A 35 3.28 -13.26 0.39
CA PHE A 35 2.69 -12.50 1.50
C PHE A 35 2.36 -13.41 2.70
N PRO A 36 3.35 -14.10 3.31
CA PRO A 36 3.10 -15.03 4.41
C PRO A 36 2.46 -14.34 5.62
N PHE A 37 2.82 -13.09 5.89
CA PHE A 37 2.28 -12.26 6.97
C PHE A 37 0.80 -11.87 6.78
N LEU A 38 0.24 -12.05 5.58
CA LEU A 38 -1.18 -11.79 5.30
C LEU A 38 -2.03 -13.05 5.33
N VAL A 39 -1.47 -14.25 5.51
CA VAL A 39 -2.21 -15.53 5.39
C VAL A 39 -3.36 -15.61 6.38
N SER A 40 -3.14 -15.25 7.65
CA SER A 40 -4.17 -15.28 8.69
C SER A 40 -5.23 -14.19 8.47
N LEU A 41 -4.79 -12.96 8.19
CA LEU A 41 -5.70 -11.84 7.89
C LEU A 41 -6.55 -12.10 6.64
N SER A 42 -6.02 -12.81 5.65
CA SER A 42 -6.76 -13.18 4.43
C SER A 42 -7.90 -14.17 4.71
N LYS A 43 -7.81 -14.95 5.80
CA LYS A 43 -8.88 -15.87 6.22
C LYS A 43 -9.95 -15.17 7.04
N THR A 44 -9.55 -14.30 7.97
CA THR A 44 -10.46 -13.66 8.93
C THR A 44 -11.02 -12.33 8.41
N HIS A 45 -10.21 -11.54 7.72
CA HIS A 45 -10.55 -10.21 7.20
C HIS A 45 -10.09 -10.04 5.74
N PRO A 46 -10.61 -10.87 4.80
CA PRO A 46 -10.14 -10.94 3.42
C PRO A 46 -10.16 -9.59 2.69
N ARG A 47 -11.13 -8.72 3.00
CA ARG A 47 -11.24 -7.38 2.39
C ARG A 47 -10.08 -6.47 2.78
N ILE A 48 -9.61 -6.56 4.03
CA ILE A 48 -8.48 -5.77 4.53
C ILE A 48 -7.19 -6.28 3.90
N ALA A 49 -6.96 -7.59 3.91
CA ALA A 49 -5.80 -8.20 3.28
C ALA A 49 -5.71 -7.84 1.78
N ALA A 50 -6.83 -7.95 1.04
CA ALA A 50 -6.87 -7.57 -0.37
C ALA A 50 -6.62 -6.06 -0.59
N LYS A 51 -7.11 -5.20 0.30
CA LYS A 51 -6.82 -3.76 0.28
C LYS A 51 -5.34 -3.48 0.50
N ILE A 52 -4.71 -4.13 1.47
CA ILE A 52 -3.29 -3.97 1.77
C ILE A 52 -2.45 -4.34 0.55
N VAL A 53 -2.64 -5.54 -0.01
CA VAL A 53 -1.89 -5.98 -1.20
C VAL A 53 -2.08 -4.98 -2.33
N ARG A 54 -3.33 -4.60 -2.61
CA ARG A 54 -3.65 -3.70 -3.72
C ARG A 54 -3.05 -2.30 -3.55
N ASP A 55 -3.15 -1.71 -2.37
CA ASP A 55 -2.70 -0.33 -2.15
C ASP A 55 -1.17 -0.25 -2.07
N ALA A 56 -0.53 -1.34 -1.64
CA ALA A 56 0.91 -1.55 -1.71
C ALA A 56 1.39 -1.75 -3.15
N THR A 57 0.87 -2.75 -3.87
CA THR A 57 1.47 -3.17 -5.15
C THR A 57 0.94 -2.45 -6.37
N MET A 58 -0.25 -1.84 -6.31
CA MET A 58 -0.90 -1.27 -7.49
C MET A 58 -0.87 0.27 -7.49
N THR A 59 -0.69 0.83 -8.68
CA THR A 59 -0.95 2.26 -8.93
C THR A 59 -2.43 2.60 -8.71
N THR A 60 -2.72 3.78 -8.15
CA THR A 60 -4.11 4.29 -8.02
C THR A 60 -4.50 5.11 -9.25
N GLY A 61 -5.73 4.96 -9.75
CA GLY A 61 -6.22 5.69 -10.93
C GLY A 61 -7.51 5.08 -11.51
N ALA A 62 -8.22 5.83 -12.35
CA ALA A 62 -9.47 5.42 -12.98
C ALA A 62 -9.32 4.15 -13.84
N ALA A 63 -10.43 3.43 -13.98
CA ALA A 63 -10.54 2.31 -14.91
C ALA A 63 -10.29 2.81 -16.34
N TRP A 64 -9.17 2.42 -16.94
CA TRP A 64 -8.91 2.76 -18.33
C TRP A 64 -9.66 1.75 -19.20
N LYS A 65 -10.80 2.18 -19.75
CA LYS A 65 -11.40 1.54 -20.92
C LYS A 65 -10.64 2.01 -22.15
N SER A 66 -9.52 1.37 -22.48
CA SER A 66 -9.09 1.32 -23.87
C SER A 66 -8.90 -0.13 -24.25
N SER A 67 -9.14 -0.45 -25.52
CA SER A 67 -8.84 -1.76 -26.12
C SER A 67 -7.34 -2.11 -26.09
N GLN A 68 -6.48 -1.18 -25.66
CA GLN A 68 -5.02 -1.25 -25.79
C GLN A 68 -4.25 -1.28 -24.45
N ALA A 69 -4.87 -1.04 -23.29
CA ALA A 69 -4.13 -0.82 -22.03
C ALA A 69 -4.12 -1.99 -21.01
N GLY A 70 -4.66 -3.17 -21.33
CA GLY A 70 -4.72 -4.28 -20.36
C GLY A 70 -5.54 -3.95 -19.09
N PRO A 71 -5.57 -4.85 -18.08
CA PRO A 71 -6.55 -4.77 -16.98
C PRO A 71 -6.25 -3.61 -16.01
N ASN A 72 -7.33 -3.01 -15.51
CA ASN A 72 -7.40 -2.03 -14.41
C ASN A 72 -6.21 -2.05 -13.43
N ARG A 73 -5.53 -0.89 -13.31
CA ARG A 73 -4.38 -0.64 -12.42
C ARG A 73 -3.12 -1.42 -12.84
N MET A 74 -1.99 -0.73 -12.99
CA MET A 74 -0.70 -1.36 -13.25
C MET A 74 0.06 -1.56 -11.92
N PRO A 75 0.80 -2.67 -11.73
CA PRO A 75 1.68 -2.80 -10.58
C PRO A 75 2.74 -1.69 -10.55
N ARG A 76 3.06 -1.15 -9.38
CA ARG A 76 4.00 -0.03 -9.21
C ARG A 76 5.40 -0.35 -9.72
N TYR A 77 5.86 -1.59 -9.54
CA TYR A 77 7.17 -2.04 -10.01
C TYR A 77 7.22 -2.26 -11.52
N VAL A 78 6.08 -2.52 -12.16
CA VAL A 78 6.00 -2.52 -13.63
C VAL A 78 6.04 -1.09 -14.15
N ALA A 79 5.41 -0.15 -13.45
CA ALA A 79 5.39 1.27 -13.78
C ALA A 79 6.77 1.96 -13.76
N ILE A 80 7.83 1.28 -13.32
CA ILE A 80 9.23 1.76 -13.39
C ILE A 80 9.85 1.52 -14.76
N LEU A 81 9.45 0.46 -15.47
CA LEU A 81 10.11 0.03 -16.71
C LEU A 81 10.03 1.06 -17.83
N ASP A 82 11.04 1.08 -18.70
CA ASP A 82 11.04 1.93 -19.89
C ASP A 82 9.83 1.63 -20.81
N ASP A 83 9.36 2.66 -21.53
CA ASP A 83 8.19 2.58 -22.41
C ASP A 83 8.32 1.45 -23.45
N ASP A 84 9.52 1.24 -24.00
CA ASP A 84 9.79 0.18 -24.98
C ASP A 84 9.57 -1.22 -24.38
N ILE A 85 10.02 -1.44 -23.15
CA ILE A 85 9.82 -2.71 -22.44
C ILE A 85 8.33 -2.91 -22.15
N LEU A 86 7.64 -1.85 -21.73
CA LEU A 86 6.21 -1.89 -21.46
C LEU A 86 5.40 -2.27 -22.71
N LEU A 87 5.74 -1.69 -23.85
CA LEU A 87 5.12 -1.99 -25.13
C LEU A 87 5.44 -3.42 -25.58
N GLU A 88 6.72 -3.80 -25.66
CA GLU A 88 7.13 -5.09 -26.19
C GLU A 88 6.69 -6.28 -25.35
N LYS A 89 6.74 -6.17 -24.01
CA LYS A 89 6.53 -7.31 -23.12
C LYS A 89 5.11 -7.40 -22.59
N PHE A 90 4.41 -6.26 -22.50
CA PHE A 90 3.06 -6.20 -21.91
C PHE A 90 2.01 -5.59 -22.81
N ASN A 91 2.39 -5.18 -24.03
CA ASN A 91 1.50 -4.47 -24.95
C ASN A 91 0.89 -3.23 -24.29
N LEU A 92 1.70 -2.50 -23.52
CA LEU A 92 1.32 -1.26 -22.82
C LEU A 92 1.97 -0.06 -23.51
N ASP A 93 1.25 0.54 -24.45
CA ASP A 93 1.69 1.76 -25.11
C ASP A 93 1.49 2.98 -24.21
N MET A 94 2.55 3.37 -23.49
CA MET A 94 2.53 4.56 -22.64
C MET A 94 2.37 5.84 -23.46
N GLN A 95 2.93 5.92 -24.67
CA GLN A 95 2.89 7.11 -25.52
C GLN A 95 1.47 7.44 -26.01
N SER A 96 0.62 6.42 -26.15
CA SER A 96 -0.82 6.58 -26.44
C SER A 96 -1.62 7.26 -25.32
N LEU A 97 -1.09 7.33 -24.09
CA LEU A 97 -1.77 7.92 -22.94
C LEU A 97 -1.54 9.45 -22.89
N PRO A 98 -2.51 10.24 -22.37
CA PRO A 98 -2.28 11.66 -22.10
C PRO A 98 -1.06 11.89 -21.20
N GLU A 99 -0.31 12.96 -21.44
CA GLU A 99 0.93 13.26 -20.69
C GLU A 99 0.71 13.28 -19.18
N ILE A 100 -0.34 13.96 -18.72
CA ILE A 100 -0.68 14.02 -17.29
C ILE A 100 -0.99 12.66 -16.68
N THR A 101 -1.48 11.72 -17.48
CA THR A 101 -1.71 10.33 -17.06
C THR A 101 -0.39 9.59 -16.93
N ARG A 102 0.52 9.71 -17.91
CA ARG A 102 1.86 9.12 -17.86
C ARG A 102 2.62 9.61 -16.63
N LEU A 103 2.65 10.92 -16.39
CA LEU A 103 3.30 11.53 -15.23
C LEU A 103 2.75 10.97 -13.92
N LYS A 104 1.43 10.88 -13.77
CA LYS A 104 0.79 10.30 -12.57
C LYS A 104 1.11 8.83 -12.34
N ILE A 105 1.30 8.05 -13.41
CA ILE A 105 1.68 6.64 -13.32
C ILE A 105 3.13 6.54 -12.85
N ARG A 106 4.04 7.26 -13.52
CA ARG A 106 5.48 7.29 -13.20
C ARG A 106 5.74 7.78 -11.78
N GLU A 107 5.01 8.80 -11.35
CA GLU A 107 5.06 9.34 -9.99
C GLU A 107 4.64 8.33 -8.90
N LYS A 108 3.85 7.32 -9.25
CA LYS A 108 3.40 6.27 -8.32
C LYS A 108 4.21 4.99 -8.40
N ALA A 109 5.17 4.93 -9.32
CA ALA A 109 6.04 3.80 -9.51
C ALA A 109 6.91 3.59 -8.25
N ALA A 110 7.20 2.34 -7.94
CA ALA A 110 7.96 1.94 -6.76
C ALA A 110 8.54 0.55 -7.00
N ASP A 111 9.73 0.28 -6.49
CA ASP A 111 10.36 -1.02 -6.68
C ASP A 111 9.60 -2.13 -5.93
N TYR A 112 9.85 -3.37 -6.33
CA TYR A 112 9.15 -4.53 -5.78
C TYR A 112 9.38 -4.68 -4.28
N ASP A 113 10.63 -4.53 -3.81
CA ASP A 113 10.97 -4.76 -2.42
C ASP A 113 10.31 -3.68 -1.53
N SER A 114 10.29 -2.42 -1.97
CA SER A 114 9.51 -1.34 -1.35
C SER A 114 8.00 -1.64 -1.27
N CYS A 115 7.41 -2.20 -2.33
CA CYS A 115 6.00 -2.59 -2.32
C CYS A 115 5.71 -3.70 -1.29
N ILE A 116 6.60 -4.68 -1.17
CA ILE A 116 6.48 -5.75 -0.18
C ILE A 116 6.62 -5.18 1.24
N ASP A 117 7.58 -4.30 1.46
CA ASP A 117 7.81 -3.65 2.77
C ASP A 117 6.61 -2.80 3.19
N VAL A 118 5.99 -2.08 2.25
CA VAL A 118 4.72 -1.37 2.49
C VAL A 118 3.60 -2.34 2.84
N ALA A 119 3.44 -3.44 2.11
CA ALA A 119 2.43 -4.45 2.43
C ALA A 119 2.64 -5.03 3.83
N ARG A 120 3.90 -5.29 4.20
CA ARG A 120 4.28 -5.79 5.53
C ARG A 120 3.94 -4.77 6.61
N LYS A 121 4.30 -3.50 6.42
CA LYS A 121 4.02 -2.42 7.37
C LYS A 121 2.53 -2.20 7.57
N LEU A 122 1.76 -2.13 6.49
CA LEU A 122 0.31 -1.96 6.57
C LEU A 122 -0.36 -3.15 7.26
N THR A 123 0.19 -4.36 7.13
CA THR A 123 -0.28 -5.53 7.88
C THR A 123 0.02 -5.40 9.37
N TRP A 124 1.23 -4.98 9.74
CA TRP A 124 1.62 -4.71 11.13
C TRP A 124 0.73 -3.64 11.78
N LEU A 125 0.38 -2.59 11.05
CA LEU A 125 -0.57 -1.56 11.49
C LEU A 125 -2.01 -2.12 11.61
N ALA A 126 -2.44 -2.96 10.67
CA ALA A 126 -3.81 -3.49 10.68
C ALA A 126 -4.12 -4.34 11.92
N TYR A 127 -3.15 -5.12 12.41
CA TYR A 127 -3.29 -5.89 13.65
C TYR A 127 -3.29 -5.03 14.92
N GLN A 128 -2.95 -3.75 14.81
CA GLN A 128 -2.89 -2.80 15.92
C GLN A 128 -4.04 -1.78 15.89
N LEU A 129 -5.00 -1.92 14.97
CA LEU A 129 -6.23 -1.13 14.98
C LEU A 129 -7.09 -1.48 16.20
N HIS A 130 -7.92 -0.55 16.62
CA HIS A 130 -8.91 -0.84 17.66
C HIS A 130 -9.92 -1.88 17.15
N GLY A 131 -10.11 -2.96 17.92
CA GLY A 131 -10.96 -4.09 17.53
C GLY A 131 -10.34 -5.08 16.55
N ALA A 132 -9.04 -4.94 16.23
CA ALA A 132 -8.35 -5.88 15.34
C ALA A 132 -8.30 -7.31 15.91
N PRO A 133 -8.26 -8.34 15.04
CA PRO A 133 -8.02 -9.71 15.49
C PRO A 133 -6.63 -9.85 16.11
N ILE A 134 -6.47 -10.82 17.00
CA ILE A 134 -5.15 -11.20 17.50
C ILE A 134 -4.41 -11.97 16.40
N PRO A 135 -3.19 -11.56 15.98
CA PRO A 135 -2.40 -12.31 15.02
C PRO A 135 -2.00 -13.68 15.59
N ASP A 136 -1.91 -14.69 14.73
CA ASP A 136 -1.29 -15.96 15.13
C ASP A 136 0.20 -15.77 15.45
N SER A 137 0.79 -16.73 16.17
CA SER A 137 2.18 -16.65 16.65
C SER A 137 3.19 -16.44 15.53
N PHE A 138 3.00 -17.08 14.36
CA PHE A 138 3.90 -16.88 13.23
C PHE A 138 3.82 -15.45 12.73
N THR A 139 2.61 -14.96 12.46
CA THR A 139 2.38 -13.61 11.94
C THR A 139 2.88 -12.53 12.90
N LYS A 140 2.63 -12.68 14.20
CA LYS A 140 3.11 -11.77 15.23
C LYS A 140 4.65 -11.70 15.23
N ASN A 141 5.30 -12.85 15.44
CA ASN A 141 6.77 -12.90 15.52
C ASN A 141 7.43 -12.38 14.24
N TYR A 142 6.88 -12.78 13.08
CA TYR A 142 7.36 -12.33 11.78
C TYR A 142 7.33 -10.80 11.66
N LEU A 143 6.19 -10.17 11.97
CA LEU A 143 6.02 -8.73 11.80
C LEU A 143 6.75 -7.90 12.87
N GLU A 144 6.81 -8.39 14.11
CA GLU A 144 7.55 -7.73 15.20
C GLU A 144 9.06 -7.74 14.98
N GLU A 145 9.61 -8.73 14.27
CA GLU A 145 11.02 -8.74 13.90
C GLU A 145 11.41 -7.61 12.92
N PHE A 146 10.45 -7.10 12.12
CA PHE A 146 10.70 -5.98 11.21
C PHE A 146 10.40 -4.61 11.82
N PHE A 147 9.35 -4.50 12.63
CA PHE A 147 8.81 -3.19 13.04
C PHE A 147 8.71 -2.98 14.55
N GLY A 148 9.16 -3.95 15.34
CA GLY A 148 9.08 -3.92 16.79
C GLY A 148 7.73 -4.41 17.33
N PRO A 149 7.58 -4.43 18.67
CA PRO A 149 6.44 -5.02 19.35
C PRO A 149 5.11 -4.42 18.90
N MET A 150 4.10 -5.26 18.69
CA MET A 150 2.74 -4.81 18.45
C MET A 150 2.06 -4.41 19.75
N VAL A 151 1.40 -3.26 19.73
CA VAL A 151 0.55 -2.78 20.82
C VAL A 151 -0.88 -2.68 20.32
N ALA A 152 -1.80 -3.44 20.92
CA ALA A 152 -3.20 -3.45 20.51
C ALA A 152 -3.82 -2.05 20.63
N GLY A 153 -4.55 -1.62 19.60
CA GLY A 153 -5.20 -0.29 19.57
C GLY A 153 -4.25 0.89 19.38
N SER A 154 -2.96 0.67 19.10
CA SER A 154 -1.98 1.75 18.92
C SER A 154 -2.03 2.45 17.56
N THR A 155 -2.68 1.83 16.55
CA THR A 155 -2.75 2.42 15.21
C THR A 155 -3.79 3.52 15.16
N ASN A 156 -3.29 4.75 15.02
CA ASN A 156 -4.06 5.97 14.87
C ASN A 156 -3.98 6.48 13.42
N CYS A 157 -4.84 7.44 13.10
CA CYS A 157 -4.76 8.15 11.82
C CYS A 157 -3.43 8.89 11.72
N GLU A 158 -2.69 8.67 10.63
CA GLU A 158 -1.40 9.33 10.39
C GLU A 158 -1.48 10.86 10.41
N ILE A 159 -2.65 11.44 10.16
CA ILE A 159 -2.84 12.89 10.00
C ILE A 159 -3.44 13.51 11.26
N CYS A 160 -4.62 13.07 11.71
CA CYS A 160 -5.27 13.67 12.88
C CYS A 160 -4.90 13.02 14.22
N LYS A 161 -4.14 11.91 14.20
CA LYS A 161 -3.72 11.14 15.38
C LYS A 161 -4.86 10.55 16.23
N LEU A 162 -6.12 10.67 15.77
CA LEU A 162 -7.26 10.01 16.39
C LEU A 162 -7.25 8.49 16.14
N PRO A 163 -7.85 7.68 17.04
CA PRO A 163 -7.94 6.23 16.89
C PRO A 163 -8.58 5.79 15.57
N LEU A 164 -8.06 4.69 15.01
CA LEU A 164 -8.68 3.98 13.90
C LEU A 164 -9.20 2.63 14.37
N THR A 165 -10.43 2.30 13.98
CA THR A 165 -11.03 0.99 14.25
C THR A 165 -10.98 0.12 13.00
N ILE A 166 -10.93 -1.21 13.19
CA ILE A 166 -10.94 -2.15 12.08
C ILE A 166 -12.24 -2.10 11.26
N ASP A 167 -13.35 -1.72 11.90
CA ASP A 167 -14.68 -1.66 11.28
C ASP A 167 -14.76 -0.57 10.20
N LEU A 168 -13.91 0.46 10.27
CA LEU A 168 -13.81 1.49 9.22
C LEU A 168 -13.42 0.91 7.84
N PHE A 169 -12.84 -0.31 7.80
CA PHE A 169 -12.57 -1.01 6.54
C PHE A 169 -13.82 -1.67 5.93
N SER A 170 -14.86 -1.88 6.74
CA SER A 170 -16.13 -2.49 6.32
C SER A 170 -17.14 -1.46 5.80
N GLU A 171 -17.04 -0.20 6.26
CA GLU A 171 -17.89 0.93 5.86
C GLU A 171 -17.65 1.42 4.42
N ASN A 172 -16.70 0.78 3.71
CA ASN A 172 -16.33 1.07 2.33
C ASN A 172 -17.50 0.78 1.36
N ARG A 173 -18.45 1.72 1.24
CA ARG A 173 -19.37 1.80 0.10
C ARG A 173 -18.62 2.38 -1.10
N VAL A 174 -19.01 2.01 -2.33
CA VAL A 174 -18.40 2.48 -3.57
C VAL A 174 -18.23 4.01 -3.53
N GLY A 175 -16.98 4.48 -3.59
CA GLY A 175 -16.64 5.92 -3.59
C GLY A 175 -16.53 6.61 -2.23
N LYS A 176 -16.75 5.91 -1.11
CA LYS A 176 -16.70 6.48 0.26
C LYS A 176 -15.97 5.54 1.22
N ALA A 177 -14.66 5.37 1.02
CA ALA A 177 -13.88 4.64 2.02
C ALA A 177 -13.82 5.45 3.32
N ALA A 178 -14.01 4.84 4.49
CA ALA A 178 -13.84 5.56 5.75
C ALA A 178 -12.36 5.69 6.12
N VAL A 179 -11.56 4.67 5.78
CA VAL A 179 -10.10 4.62 5.95
C VAL A 179 -9.38 4.34 4.63
N GLU A 180 -8.31 5.10 4.40
CA GLU A 180 -7.42 4.97 3.26
C GLU A 180 -5.99 4.70 3.71
N THR A 181 -5.19 4.12 2.80
CA THR A 181 -3.74 4.12 2.97
C THR A 181 -3.24 5.52 2.66
N ALA A 182 -2.46 6.10 3.58
CA ALA A 182 -1.92 7.45 3.47
C ALA A 182 -0.40 7.42 3.42
N HIS A 183 0.17 8.51 2.91
CA HIS A 183 1.60 8.74 2.80
C HIS A 183 1.94 10.01 3.58
N LYS A 184 2.91 9.94 4.51
CA LYS A 184 3.32 11.12 5.28
C LYS A 184 3.88 12.21 4.36
N THR A 185 4.72 11.79 3.41
CA THR A 185 5.16 12.57 2.26
C THR A 185 4.58 11.94 1.00
N PRO A 186 3.66 12.59 0.28
CA PRO A 186 3.07 12.03 -0.92
C PRO A 186 4.12 11.53 -1.92
N ARG A 187 3.77 10.47 -2.65
CA ARG A 187 4.58 9.89 -3.77
C ARG A 187 5.81 9.09 -3.34
N LEU A 188 6.26 9.20 -2.09
CA LEU A 188 7.30 8.32 -1.54
C LEU A 188 6.68 6.99 -1.07
N HIS A 189 7.07 5.86 -1.66
CA HIS A 189 6.46 4.55 -1.37
C HIS A 189 7.42 3.62 -0.62
N ASN A 190 7.43 3.67 0.71
CA ASN A 190 8.21 2.78 1.57
C ASN A 190 7.53 2.59 2.95
N ALA A 191 8.04 1.66 3.76
CA ALA A 191 7.44 1.30 5.06
C ALA A 191 7.41 2.44 6.09
N GLU A 192 8.37 3.36 6.07
CA GLU A 192 8.44 4.46 7.06
C GLU A 192 7.49 5.61 6.74
N ASN A 193 7.06 5.70 5.48
CA ASN A 193 6.23 6.77 4.97
C ASN A 193 4.74 6.41 4.87
N VAL A 194 4.35 5.15 5.09
CA VAL A 194 2.96 4.69 4.95
C VAL A 194 2.26 4.52 6.28
N GLY A 195 0.94 4.72 6.26
CA GLY A 195 0.06 4.30 7.33
C GLY A 195 -1.41 4.31 6.90
N PHE A 196 -2.31 4.34 7.87
CA PHE A 196 -3.74 4.50 7.63
C PHE A 196 -4.21 5.89 8.04
N ALA A 197 -5.18 6.43 7.31
CA ALA A 197 -5.82 7.68 7.69
C ALA A 197 -7.32 7.64 7.43
N HIS A 198 -8.05 8.42 8.23
CA HIS A 198 -9.41 8.80 7.86
C HIS A 198 -9.40 9.44 6.48
N ARG A 199 -10.34 9.03 5.61
CA ARG A 199 -10.39 9.54 4.24
C ARG A 199 -10.45 11.06 4.17
N PHE A 200 -11.26 11.70 5.03
CA PHE A 200 -11.37 13.16 5.04
C PHE A 200 -10.03 13.83 5.36
N CYS A 201 -9.25 13.26 6.29
CA CYS A 201 -7.92 13.76 6.59
C CYS A 201 -6.98 13.57 5.39
N ASN A 202 -7.00 12.40 4.75
CA ASN A 202 -6.15 12.10 3.59
C ASN A 202 -6.45 13.02 2.40
N VAL A 203 -7.74 13.30 2.16
CA VAL A 203 -8.18 14.26 1.15
C VAL A 203 -7.75 15.69 1.49
N ALA A 204 -7.84 16.08 2.77
CA ALA A 204 -7.43 17.41 3.22
C ALA A 204 -5.90 17.62 3.10
N GLN A 205 -5.10 16.62 3.43
CA GLN A 205 -3.64 16.65 3.24
C GLN A 205 -3.27 16.90 1.77
N GLY A 206 -3.95 16.22 0.85
CA GLY A 206 -3.74 16.40 -0.59
C GLY A 206 -2.33 16.03 -1.02
N ASN A 207 -1.61 16.97 -1.65
CA ASN A 207 -0.25 16.77 -2.14
C ASN A 207 0.84 17.29 -1.21
N LYS A 208 0.49 17.75 -0.01
CA LYS A 208 1.43 18.24 1.00
C LYS A 208 2.05 17.08 1.78
N SER A 209 3.30 17.23 2.19
CA SER A 209 3.83 16.43 3.31
C SER A 209 3.04 16.72 4.59
N LEU A 210 3.15 15.86 5.60
CA LEU A 210 2.51 16.11 6.90
C LEU A 210 3.01 17.41 7.52
N ASP A 211 4.30 17.70 7.44
CA ASP A 211 4.88 18.92 8.00
C ASP A 211 4.32 20.17 7.28
N GLU A 212 4.29 20.14 5.95
CA GLU A 212 3.67 21.21 5.14
C GLU A 212 2.18 21.36 5.45
N PHE A 213 1.47 20.25 5.66
CA PHE A 213 0.05 20.26 5.99
C PHE A 213 -0.21 20.84 7.38
N TYR A 214 0.58 20.47 8.38
CA TYR A 214 0.45 21.01 9.74
C TYR A 214 0.78 22.50 9.80
N LEU A 215 1.85 22.94 9.13
CA LEU A 215 2.19 24.36 9.01
C LEU A 215 1.05 25.15 8.36
N TRP A 216 0.50 24.62 7.26
CA TRP A 216 -0.65 25.24 6.60
C TRP A 216 -1.87 25.35 7.52
N MET A 217 -2.18 24.32 8.31
CA MET A 217 -3.29 24.38 9.27
C MET A 217 -3.04 25.40 10.38
N GLU A 218 -1.82 25.49 10.89
CA GLU A 218 -1.45 26.48 11.91
C GLU A 218 -1.59 27.91 11.39
N GLU A 219 -1.16 28.19 10.17
CA GLU A 219 -1.35 29.49 9.52
C GLU A 219 -2.83 29.87 9.38
N VAL A 220 -3.66 28.91 8.94
CA VAL A 220 -5.11 29.13 8.80
C VAL A 220 -5.73 29.45 10.16
N LEU A 221 -5.43 28.65 11.20
CA LEU A 221 -5.95 28.88 12.54
C LEU A 221 -5.48 30.21 13.14
N THR A 222 -4.24 30.62 12.85
CA THR A 222 -3.70 31.91 13.29
C THR A 222 -4.47 33.07 12.68
N ARG A 223 -4.76 33.03 11.36
CA ARG A 223 -5.56 34.06 10.69
C ARG A 223 -6.98 34.14 11.27
N VAL A 224 -7.60 33.01 11.57
CA VAL A 224 -8.95 32.98 12.19
C VAL A 224 -8.95 33.60 13.58
N LYS A 225 -7.91 33.41 14.39
CA LYS A 225 -7.80 34.01 15.74
C LYS A 225 -7.53 35.51 15.73
N MET A 226 -7.08 36.05 14.60
CA MET A 226 -6.83 37.48 14.41
C MET A 226 -8.05 38.24 13.86
N LEU A 227 -9.14 37.53 13.55
CA LEU A 227 -10.45 38.09 13.17
C LEU A 227 -11.35 38.23 14.41
#